data_AF-A0A7Y9UT91-F1
#
_entry.id   AF-A0A7Y9UT91-F1
#
_cell.length_a   1.000
_cell.length_b   1.000
_cell.length_c   1.000
_cell.angle_alpha   90.00
_cell.angle_beta   90.00
_cell.angle_gamma   90.00
#
_symmetry.space_group_name_H-M   'P 1'
#
loop_
_entity.id
_entity.type
_entity.pdbx_description
1 polymer ?
#
loop_
_entity_poly.entity_id
_entity_poly.type
_entity_poly.pdbx_seq_one_letter_code
_entity_poly.pdbx_strand_id
1 'polypeptide(L)'
;MAYSEDHIALAAEYALGTLEADERAQVETMMAVDPAFADIVQAWAHRLGALNQMVGSVEPRPVVWENIRSEIARTVLAQQPPVLADVVPPRILPVEAAPPEAPLEQVPQPEPQPPEAEQPEPTRSGSDAIPDIAPVFMPQVHAPDPEVVRTPQVPIADDTNVIRLEGRVKRWRSIASAVGALAAALLVTLSLQIVLPDALPGALRPAPRIQTVEVKTPAAPLTAAAQYVALLQGQGGGPAFILTIDGATKNFTVRKVGATPEPGKSFELWLISDKLPRPRSLGVIGAGEFTARPLLASYDSEVVNGATYAVTVEQAGGSPNGQPTSAPIFSGKLIETVPPSQPQAPAPAKK
;
A
#
# COMPACT_ATOMS: atom_id res chain seq x y z
N MET A 1 -8.65 -11.88 -8.65
CA MET A 1 -7.40 -12.00 -9.43
C MET A 1 -6.31 -12.47 -8.49
N ALA A 2 -5.37 -13.29 -8.95
CA ALA A 2 -4.19 -13.62 -8.13
C ALA A 2 -3.18 -12.48 -8.29
N TYR A 3 -2.71 -11.91 -7.18
CA TYR A 3 -1.65 -10.90 -7.18
C TYR A 3 -0.31 -11.57 -7.46
N SER A 4 0.54 -10.91 -8.25
CA SER A 4 1.92 -11.37 -8.40
C SER A 4 2.69 -11.21 -7.08
N GLU A 5 3.79 -11.94 -6.97
CA GLU A 5 4.67 -11.87 -5.80
C GLU A 5 5.23 -10.46 -5.60
N ASP A 6 5.49 -9.73 -6.70
CA ASP A 6 5.92 -8.33 -6.67
C ASP A 6 4.89 -7.41 -6.02
N HIS A 7 3.59 -7.60 -6.29
CA HIS A 7 2.53 -6.80 -5.67
C HIS A 7 2.44 -7.07 -4.16
N ILE A 8 2.65 -8.33 -3.75
CA ILE A 8 2.62 -8.70 -2.34
C ILE A 8 3.84 -8.11 -1.60
N ALA A 9 5.01 -8.10 -2.25
CA ALA A 9 6.21 -7.46 -1.73
C ALA A 9 6.02 -5.94 -1.59
N LEU A 10 5.50 -5.29 -2.65
CA LEU A 10 5.22 -3.86 -2.66
C LEU A 10 4.24 -3.46 -1.53
N ALA A 11 3.21 -4.27 -1.28
CA ALA A 11 2.28 -4.06 -0.18
C ALA A 11 2.95 -4.18 1.20
N ALA A 12 3.90 -5.10 1.36
CA ALA A 12 4.66 -5.27 2.60
C ALA A 12 5.61 -4.08 2.85
N GLU A 13 6.30 -3.61 1.81
CA GLU A 13 7.21 -2.46 1.88
C GLU A 13 6.45 -1.16 2.16
N TYR A 14 5.28 -0.99 1.57
CA TYR A 14 4.39 0.12 1.90
C TYR A 14 3.99 0.09 3.38
N ALA A 15 3.59 -1.08 3.90
CA ALA A 15 3.18 -1.25 5.29
C ALA A 15 4.34 -1.04 6.27
N LEU A 16 5.57 -1.40 5.88
CA LEU A 16 6.79 -1.14 6.66
C LEU A 16 7.21 0.34 6.57
N GLY A 17 6.76 1.06 5.55
CA GLY A 17 7.08 2.45 5.28
C GLY A 17 8.44 2.66 4.63
N THR A 18 8.99 1.65 3.95
CA THR A 18 10.32 1.69 3.31
C THR A 18 10.30 2.13 1.84
N LEU A 19 9.12 2.35 1.26
CA LEU A 19 8.98 2.82 -0.11
C LEU A 19 9.38 4.29 -0.27
N GLU A 20 9.94 4.61 -1.43
CA GLU A 20 10.17 5.98 -1.88
C GLU A 20 8.85 6.71 -2.15
N ALA A 21 8.91 8.04 -2.26
CA ALA A 21 7.71 8.89 -2.31
C ALA A 21 6.82 8.62 -3.55
N ASP A 22 7.42 8.31 -4.70
CA ASP A 22 6.74 8.01 -5.95
C ASP A 22 6.09 6.62 -5.93
N GLU A 23 6.80 5.60 -5.42
CA GLU A 23 6.27 4.25 -5.24
C GLU A 23 5.11 4.23 -4.24
N ARG A 24 5.23 5.01 -3.16
CA ARG A 24 4.15 5.21 -2.19
C ARG A 24 2.89 5.78 -2.85
N ALA A 25 3.03 6.82 -3.68
CA ALA A 25 1.91 7.42 -4.40
C ALA A 25 1.27 6.44 -5.40
N GLN A 26 2.07 5.57 -6.02
CA GLN A 26 1.58 4.50 -6.87
C GLN A 26 0.72 3.51 -6.08
N VAL A 27 1.19 3.06 -4.91
CA VAL A 27 0.44 2.15 -4.02
C VAL A 27 -0.85 2.81 -3.53
N GLU A 28 -0.83 4.07 -3.14
CA GLU A 28 -2.03 4.81 -2.72
C GLU A 28 -3.08 4.89 -3.84
N THR A 29 -2.63 5.14 -5.07
CA THR A 29 -3.50 5.12 -6.26
C THR A 29 -4.08 3.73 -6.50
N MET A 30 -3.26 2.68 -6.39
CA MET A 30 -3.72 1.30 -6.50
C MET A 30 -4.75 0.95 -5.44
N MET A 31 -4.54 1.35 -4.18
CA MET A 31 -5.50 1.14 -3.09
C MET A 31 -6.82 1.88 -3.28
N ALA A 32 -6.80 3.06 -3.92
CA ALA A 32 -8.00 3.81 -4.24
C ALA A 32 -8.86 3.12 -5.32
N VAL A 33 -8.22 2.38 -6.23
CA VAL A 33 -8.88 1.71 -7.36
C VAL A 33 -9.21 0.25 -7.07
N ASP A 34 -8.37 -0.45 -6.30
CA ASP A 34 -8.47 -1.88 -5.99
C ASP A 34 -8.59 -2.13 -4.47
N PRO A 35 -9.82 -2.31 -3.96
CA PRO A 35 -10.05 -2.63 -2.55
C PRO A 35 -9.39 -3.93 -2.10
N ALA A 36 -9.27 -4.93 -2.99
CA ALA A 36 -8.67 -6.21 -2.61
C ALA A 36 -7.15 -6.10 -2.44
N PHE A 37 -6.50 -5.14 -3.11
CA PHE A 37 -5.10 -4.83 -2.88
C PHE A 37 -4.93 -4.07 -1.56
N ALA A 38 -5.85 -3.15 -1.26
CA ALA A 38 -5.88 -2.45 0.04
C ALA A 38 -6.00 -3.44 1.22
N ASP A 39 -6.77 -4.52 1.07
CA ASP A 39 -6.87 -5.59 2.09
C ASP A 39 -5.52 -6.29 2.33
N ILE A 40 -4.70 -6.48 1.30
CA ILE A 40 -3.35 -7.08 1.44
C ILE A 40 -2.43 -6.14 2.22
N VAL A 41 -2.45 -4.85 1.90
CA VAL A 41 -1.69 -3.83 2.64
C VAL A 41 -2.11 -3.79 4.11
N GLN A 42 -3.42 -3.83 4.40
CA GLN A 42 -3.95 -3.87 5.76
C GLN A 42 -3.55 -5.14 6.51
N ALA A 43 -3.56 -6.30 5.83
CA ALA A 43 -3.11 -7.56 6.43
C ALA A 43 -1.62 -7.50 6.85
N TRP A 44 -0.77 -6.87 6.02
CA TRP A 44 0.62 -6.63 6.38
C TRP A 44 0.78 -5.65 7.54
N ALA A 45 0.07 -4.52 7.52
CA ALA A 45 0.08 -3.56 8.61
C ALA A 45 -0.35 -4.19 9.95
N HIS A 46 -1.38 -5.05 9.93
CA HIS A 46 -1.83 -5.77 11.11
C HIS A 46 -0.77 -6.77 11.62
N ARG A 47 -0.17 -7.55 10.71
CA ARG A 47 0.90 -8.51 11.04
C ARG A 47 2.10 -7.82 11.68
N LEU A 48 2.52 -6.69 11.13
CA LEU A 48 3.66 -5.91 11.64
C LEU A 48 3.31 -5.13 12.91
N GLY A 49 2.04 -4.76 13.10
CA GLY A 49 1.56 -4.05 14.29
C GLY A 49 1.81 -4.79 15.61
N ALA A 50 1.90 -6.12 15.60
CA ALA A 50 2.28 -6.90 16.78
C ALA A 50 3.70 -6.57 17.28
N LEU A 51 4.62 -6.20 16.39
CA LEU A 51 5.98 -5.81 16.76
C LEU A 51 6.02 -4.47 17.50
N ASN A 52 5.11 -3.54 17.15
CA ASN A 52 5.01 -2.25 17.84
C ASN A 52 4.62 -2.41 19.33
N GLN A 53 3.92 -3.48 19.71
CA GLN A 53 3.60 -3.78 21.11
C GLN A 53 4.82 -4.20 21.93
N MET A 54 5.91 -4.59 21.28
CA MET A 54 7.17 -4.95 21.95
C MET A 54 8.04 -3.73 22.24
N VAL A 55 7.71 -2.56 21.67
CA VAL A 55 8.43 -1.31 21.92
C VAL A 55 7.88 -0.65 23.18
N GLY A 56 8.77 -0.24 24.09
CA GLY A 56 8.36 0.46 25.30
C GLY A 56 7.72 1.81 25.00
N SER A 57 6.71 2.20 25.81
CA SER A 57 6.09 3.51 25.71
C SER A 57 7.10 4.60 26.09
N VAL A 58 7.21 5.64 25.26
CA VAL A 58 7.98 6.85 25.55
C VAL A 58 6.99 7.99 25.71
N GLU A 59 6.99 8.63 26.88
CA GLU A 59 6.10 9.76 27.15
C GLU A 59 6.51 10.96 26.27
N PRO A 60 5.63 11.45 25.38
CA PRO A 60 5.92 12.64 24.60
C PRO A 60 5.91 13.89 25.49
N ARG A 61 6.62 14.95 25.08
CA ARG A 61 6.59 16.21 25.82
C ARG A 61 5.15 16.78 25.84
N PRO A 62 4.68 17.40 26.94
CA PRO A 62 3.31 17.90 27.05
C PRO A 62 2.88 18.88 25.96
N VAL A 63 3.81 19.68 25.43
CA VAL A 63 3.55 20.65 24.35
C VAL A 63 3.14 19.99 23.03
N VAL A 64 3.52 18.73 22.80
CA VAL A 64 3.21 18.00 21.57
C VAL A 64 1.70 17.88 21.38
N TRP A 65 0.97 17.64 22.47
CA TRP A 65 -0.49 17.55 22.41
C TRP A 65 -1.16 18.86 21.99
N GLU A 66 -0.70 19.98 22.53
CA GLU A 66 -1.27 21.29 22.19
C GLU A 66 -0.95 21.70 20.75
N ASN A 67 0.26 21.36 20.27
CA ASN A 67 0.62 21.54 18.86
C ASN A 67 -0.26 20.71 17.92
N ILE A 68 -0.51 19.43 18.26
CA ILE A 68 -1.38 18.57 17.45
C ILE A 68 -2.81 19.11 17.44
N ARG A 69 -3.35 19.50 18.61
CA ARG A 69 -4.70 20.07 18.71
C ARG A 69 -4.85 21.33 17.87
N SER A 70 -3.90 22.26 17.97
CA SER A 70 -3.93 23.51 17.20
C SER A 70 -3.80 23.27 15.68
N GLU A 71 -2.99 22.30 15.27
CA GLU A 71 -2.81 21.97 13.85
C GLU A 71 -4.04 21.27 13.25
N ILE A 72 -4.69 20.38 14.00
CA ILE A 72 -5.97 19.78 13.59
C ILE A 72 -7.03 20.87 13.45
N ALA A 73 -7.12 21.80 14.40
CA ALA A 73 -8.07 22.92 14.31
C ALA A 73 -7.83 23.80 13.08
N ARG A 74 -6.57 24.10 12.74
CA ARG A 74 -6.20 24.81 11.51
C ARG A 74 -6.59 24.04 10.26
N THR A 75 -6.30 22.74 10.22
CA THR A 75 -6.61 21.88 9.06
C THR A 75 -8.12 21.80 8.83
N VAL A 76 -8.92 21.65 9.88
CA VAL A 76 -10.39 21.64 9.80
C VAL A 76 -10.93 22.97 9.29
N LEU A 77 -10.39 24.11 9.77
CA LEU A 77 -10.76 25.44 9.29
C LEU A 77 -10.41 25.62 7.80
N ALA A 78 -9.28 25.10 7.35
CA ALA A 78 -8.84 25.17 5.95
C ALA A 78 -9.64 24.25 5.01
N GLN A 79 -10.17 23.14 5.52
CA GLN A 79 -11.02 22.20 4.78
C GLN A 79 -12.50 22.61 4.74
N GLN A 80 -12.91 23.62 5.53
CA GLN A 80 -14.25 24.18 5.43
C GLN A 80 -14.36 24.96 4.11
N PRO A 81 -15.26 24.57 3.18
CA PRO A 81 -15.50 25.36 1.98
C PRO A 81 -15.92 26.77 2.41
N PRO A 82 -15.51 27.82 1.67
CA PRO A 82 -15.93 29.17 2.00
C PRO A 82 -17.46 29.18 2.05
N VAL A 83 -18.01 29.38 3.24
CA VAL A 83 -19.40 29.78 3.39
C VAL A 83 -19.56 30.98 2.48
N LEU A 84 -20.37 30.85 1.42
CA LEU A 84 -20.81 31.98 0.61
C LEU A 84 -21.31 33.00 1.62
N ALA A 85 -20.50 34.04 1.86
CA ALA A 85 -20.92 35.15 2.69
C ALA A 85 -22.26 35.59 2.13
N ASP A 86 -23.27 35.64 2.99
CA ASP A 86 -24.56 36.23 2.66
C ASP A 86 -24.28 37.47 1.82
N VAL A 87 -24.76 37.46 0.59
CA VAL A 87 -24.61 38.57 -0.34
C VAL A 87 -25.31 39.75 0.31
N VAL A 88 -24.56 40.58 1.02
CA VAL A 88 -25.00 41.90 1.42
C VAL A 88 -25.11 42.69 0.11
N PRO A 89 -26.32 43.08 -0.35
CA PRO A 89 -26.43 43.86 -1.56
C PRO A 89 -25.66 45.18 -1.39
N PRO A 90 -24.91 45.63 -2.42
CA PRO A 90 -24.06 46.81 -2.28
C PRO A 90 -24.90 48.04 -1.93
N ARG A 91 -24.60 48.65 -0.79
CA ARG A 91 -25.15 49.93 -0.38
C ARG A 91 -24.56 51.00 -1.31
N ILE A 92 -25.37 51.53 -2.21
CA ILE A 92 -24.98 52.64 -3.08
C ILE A 92 -24.74 53.85 -2.17
N LEU A 93 -23.49 54.26 -2.00
CA LEU A 93 -23.14 55.54 -1.41
C LEU A 93 -23.31 56.63 -2.48
N PRO A 94 -23.94 57.79 -2.17
CA PRO A 94 -24.04 58.89 -3.12
C PRO A 94 -22.65 59.38 -3.53
N VAL A 95 -22.41 59.46 -4.84
CA VAL A 95 -21.21 60.06 -5.44
C VAL A 95 -21.22 61.55 -5.14
N GLU A 96 -20.32 61.99 -4.27
CA GLU A 96 -20.01 63.40 -4.07
C GLU A 96 -18.93 63.83 -5.07
N ALA A 97 -19.21 64.93 -5.78
CA ALA A 97 -18.50 65.39 -6.96
C ALA A 97 -17.09 65.90 -6.66
N ALA A 98 -16.12 65.48 -7.48
CA ALA A 98 -14.77 66.05 -7.50
C ALA A 98 -14.68 67.27 -8.44
N PRO A 99 -13.89 68.29 -8.06
CA PRO A 99 -13.17 69.12 -9.05
C PRO A 99 -11.66 69.33 -8.63
N PRO A 100 -10.77 69.94 -9.45
CA PRO A 100 -9.75 69.21 -10.23
C PRO A 100 -8.28 69.69 -10.02
N GLU A 101 -7.33 68.95 -10.63
CA GLU A 101 -5.91 69.31 -10.97
C GLU A 101 -4.94 69.67 -9.80
N ALA A 102 -3.69 69.20 -9.69
CA ALA A 102 -2.61 68.84 -10.62
C ALA A 102 -1.50 68.05 -9.85
N PRO A 103 -0.25 67.88 -10.35
CA PRO A 103 0.22 67.28 -11.59
C PRO A 103 1.13 66.04 -11.36
N LEU A 104 1.36 65.32 -12.46
CA LEU A 104 2.17 64.10 -12.61
C LEU A 104 3.63 64.26 -12.14
N GLU A 105 4.06 63.42 -11.19
CA GLU A 105 5.48 63.16 -10.89
C GLU A 105 5.90 61.79 -11.43
N GLN A 106 7.12 61.77 -11.94
CA GLN A 106 7.65 60.86 -12.94
C GLN A 106 8.01 59.49 -12.36
N VAL A 107 7.72 58.43 -13.13
CA VAL A 107 8.27 57.08 -12.93
C VAL A 107 9.43 56.87 -13.90
N PRO A 108 10.67 56.64 -13.45
CA PRO A 108 11.76 56.21 -14.33
C PRO A 108 11.66 54.71 -14.63
N GLN A 109 11.72 54.35 -15.90
CA GLN A 109 11.91 52.98 -16.39
C GLN A 109 13.34 52.50 -16.12
N PRO A 110 13.57 51.21 -15.81
CA PRO A 110 14.87 50.58 -16.00
C PRO A 110 14.94 49.81 -17.34
N GLU A 111 16.04 50.05 -18.06
CA GLU A 111 16.50 49.37 -19.28
C GLU A 111 16.83 47.87 -19.07
N PRO A 112 16.91 47.08 -20.16
CA PRO A 112 17.13 45.63 -20.10
C PRO A 112 18.63 45.28 -19.98
N GLN A 113 18.96 44.37 -19.06
CA GLN A 113 20.32 43.82 -18.90
C GLN A 113 20.53 42.51 -19.71
N PRO A 114 21.69 42.30 -20.37
CA PRO A 114 22.05 41.07 -21.07
C PRO A 114 22.64 39.98 -20.13
N PRO A 115 22.83 38.73 -20.61
CA PRO A 115 23.00 37.56 -19.77
C PRO A 115 24.40 37.39 -19.14
N GLU A 116 24.36 36.59 -18.07
CA GLU A 116 25.34 36.30 -17.04
C GLU A 116 26.58 35.55 -17.52
N ALA A 117 27.72 35.92 -16.93
CA ALA A 117 29.04 35.35 -17.19
C ALA A 117 29.26 34.07 -16.37
N GLU A 118 29.76 33.06 -17.07
CA GLU A 118 30.13 31.72 -16.62
C GLU A 118 31.61 31.69 -16.18
N GLN A 119 31.93 31.17 -14.98
CA GLN A 119 33.27 30.75 -14.53
C GLN A 119 33.14 29.76 -13.34
N PRO A 120 34.13 28.87 -13.03
CA PRO A 120 35.14 28.22 -13.85
C PRO A 120 35.29 26.68 -13.64
N GLU A 121 36.12 26.09 -14.50
CA GLU A 121 36.77 24.76 -14.57
C GLU A 121 37.30 24.10 -13.25
N PRO A 122 37.69 22.79 -13.19
CA PRO A 122 38.70 22.21 -14.11
C PRO A 122 38.74 20.68 -14.43
N THR A 123 39.56 20.42 -15.46
CA THR A 123 40.44 19.25 -15.73
C THR A 123 39.87 17.94 -16.31
N ARG A 124 40.31 17.63 -17.54
CA ARG A 124 41.16 16.45 -17.82
C ARG A 124 41.93 16.59 -19.14
N SER A 125 43.11 15.97 -19.11
CA SER A 125 44.28 16.10 -19.98
C SER A 125 44.34 15.09 -21.13
N GLY A 126 45.16 15.39 -22.16
CA GLY A 126 45.86 14.44 -23.04
C GLY A 126 45.27 14.32 -24.45
N SER A 127 45.71 15.08 -25.46
CA SER A 127 46.95 14.91 -26.24
C SER A 127 47.04 13.57 -26.98
N ASP A 128 46.73 13.57 -28.29
CA ASP A 128 47.66 13.05 -29.29
C ASP A 128 47.23 13.49 -30.70
N ALA A 129 48.11 14.21 -31.38
CA ALA A 129 48.03 14.53 -32.79
C ALA A 129 49.30 14.01 -33.45
N ILE A 130 49.17 13.10 -34.44
CA ILE A 130 50.25 12.68 -35.33
C ILE A 130 49.93 13.24 -36.71
N PRO A 131 50.83 14.02 -37.34
CA PRO A 131 50.57 14.61 -38.64
C PRO A 131 50.82 13.65 -39.81
N ASP A 132 50.09 13.94 -40.87
CA ASP A 132 50.07 13.34 -42.21
C ASP A 132 51.44 13.41 -42.90
N ILE A 133 52.01 12.25 -43.29
CA ILE A 133 53.21 12.15 -44.13
C ILE A 133 52.93 11.13 -45.24
N ALA A 134 52.85 11.63 -46.48
CA ALA A 134 52.76 10.81 -47.68
C ALA A 134 54.12 10.16 -48.02
N PRO A 135 54.19 8.85 -48.34
CA PRO A 135 55.45 8.24 -48.77
C PRO A 135 55.76 8.57 -50.24
N VAL A 136 56.94 9.14 -50.46
CA VAL A 136 57.57 9.34 -51.78
C VAL A 136 58.16 8.02 -52.26
N PHE A 137 57.77 7.56 -53.45
CA PHE A 137 58.40 6.46 -54.18
C PHE A 137 59.65 6.96 -54.93
N MET A 138 60.80 6.34 -54.72
CA MET A 138 61.95 6.46 -55.64
C MET A 138 62.28 5.09 -56.27
N PRO A 139 62.45 4.99 -57.60
CA PRO A 139 62.86 3.78 -58.26
C PRO A 139 64.40 3.71 -58.25
N GLN A 140 64.97 2.64 -57.73
CA GLN A 140 66.40 2.35 -57.93
C GLN A 140 66.55 1.20 -58.91
N VAL A 141 66.95 1.59 -60.12
CA VAL A 141 67.46 0.75 -61.20
C VAL A 141 68.97 0.55 -60.99
N HIS A 142 69.40 -0.71 -60.85
CA HIS A 142 70.78 -1.08 -61.17
C HIS A 142 70.76 -2.35 -62.02
N ALA A 143 71.48 -2.26 -63.13
CA ALA A 143 71.64 -3.27 -64.16
C ALA A 143 72.91 -4.12 -63.89
N PRO A 144 73.29 -5.05 -64.79
CA PRO A 144 73.38 -6.48 -64.54
C PRO A 144 74.78 -6.95 -64.11
N ASP A 145 74.88 -8.09 -63.43
CA ASP A 145 76.12 -8.87 -63.38
C ASP A 145 75.84 -10.36 -63.71
N PRO A 146 76.70 -11.03 -64.52
CA PRO A 146 76.42 -12.30 -65.16
C PRO A 146 77.01 -13.47 -64.37
N GLU A 147 76.28 -13.99 -63.38
CA GLU A 147 76.53 -15.34 -62.87
C GLU A 147 75.27 -16.18 -62.97
N VAL A 148 75.19 -16.94 -64.07
CA VAL A 148 74.14 -17.93 -64.32
C VAL A 148 74.35 -19.12 -63.38
N VAL A 149 73.84 -19.01 -62.16
CA VAL A 149 73.56 -20.18 -61.32
C VAL A 149 72.23 -20.77 -61.80
N ARG A 150 72.26 -22.02 -62.28
CA ARG A 150 71.06 -22.75 -62.68
C ARG A 150 70.06 -22.77 -61.52
N THR A 151 68.89 -22.17 -61.72
CA THR A 151 67.74 -22.35 -60.84
C THR A 151 67.27 -23.81 -60.90
N PRO A 152 66.94 -24.45 -59.77
CA PRO A 152 66.21 -25.70 -59.79
C PRO A 152 64.84 -25.46 -60.44
N GLN A 153 64.44 -26.35 -61.35
CA GLN A 153 63.12 -26.35 -61.94
C GLN A 153 62.05 -26.46 -60.84
N VAL A 154 61.08 -25.54 -60.86
CA VAL A 154 59.87 -25.61 -60.03
C VAL A 154 59.10 -26.87 -60.44
N PRO A 155 58.69 -27.77 -59.51
CA PRO A 155 57.86 -28.89 -59.88
C PRO A 155 56.52 -28.37 -60.40
N ILE A 156 56.06 -28.94 -61.53
CA ILE A 156 54.71 -28.72 -62.05
C ILE A 156 53.72 -29.00 -60.91
N ALA A 157 52.90 -27.99 -60.59
CA ALA A 157 51.91 -28.09 -59.54
C ALA A 157 50.92 -29.23 -59.87
N ASP A 158 50.74 -30.13 -58.91
CA ASP A 158 49.76 -31.20 -58.96
C ASP A 158 48.34 -30.59 -59.02
N ASP A 159 47.68 -30.66 -60.19
CA ASP A 159 46.28 -30.22 -60.39
C ASP A 159 45.27 -30.93 -59.46
N THR A 160 45.71 -32.04 -58.85
CA THR A 160 44.96 -32.82 -57.86
C THR A 160 44.61 -32.01 -56.60
N ASN A 161 45.36 -30.95 -56.28
CA ASN A 161 45.15 -30.15 -55.08
C ASN A 161 43.99 -29.13 -55.23
N VAL A 162 43.81 -28.57 -56.42
CA VAL A 162 42.78 -27.54 -56.70
C VAL A 162 41.38 -28.17 -56.76
N ILE A 163 41.24 -29.37 -57.34
CA ILE A 163 39.98 -30.13 -57.38
C ILE A 163 39.55 -30.57 -55.96
N ARG A 164 40.50 -30.82 -55.05
CA ARG A 164 40.21 -31.15 -53.64
C ARG A 164 39.78 -29.94 -52.81
N LEU A 165 40.18 -28.72 -53.17
CA LEU A 165 39.78 -27.48 -52.51
C LEU A 165 38.39 -27.02 -52.95
N GLU A 166 38.08 -27.04 -54.25
CA GLU A 166 36.74 -26.69 -54.76
C GLU A 166 35.64 -27.60 -54.20
N GLY A 167 35.89 -28.92 -54.16
CA GLY A 167 34.96 -29.87 -53.57
C GLY A 167 34.76 -29.71 -52.06
N ARG A 168 35.72 -29.11 -51.34
CA ARG A 168 35.65 -28.88 -49.89
C ARG A 168 34.92 -27.59 -49.56
N VAL A 169 35.15 -26.53 -50.34
CA VAL A 169 34.45 -25.24 -50.19
C VAL A 169 32.96 -25.39 -50.53
N LYS A 170 32.62 -26.15 -51.58
CA LYS A 170 31.21 -26.41 -51.93
C LYS A 170 30.47 -27.20 -50.82
N ARG A 171 31.16 -28.12 -50.16
CA ARG A 171 30.66 -28.87 -48.98
C ARG A 171 30.54 -27.99 -47.73
N TRP A 172 31.51 -27.12 -47.46
CA TRP A 172 31.43 -26.16 -46.35
C TRP A 172 30.30 -25.15 -46.56
N ARG A 173 30.07 -24.71 -47.80
CA ARG A 173 28.95 -23.82 -48.13
C ARG A 173 27.61 -24.53 -47.94
N SER A 174 27.47 -25.80 -48.34
CA SER A 174 26.23 -26.56 -48.08
C SER A 174 25.99 -26.82 -46.60
N ILE A 175 27.05 -27.04 -45.81
CA ILE A 175 26.94 -27.22 -44.35
C ILE A 175 26.52 -25.90 -43.69
N ALA A 176 27.14 -24.77 -44.06
CA ALA A 176 26.76 -23.46 -43.53
C ALA A 176 25.31 -23.09 -43.89
N SER A 177 24.87 -23.37 -45.12
CA SER A 177 23.47 -23.18 -45.52
C SER A 177 22.50 -24.10 -44.75
N ALA A 178 22.88 -25.35 -44.49
CA ALA A 178 22.06 -26.29 -43.72
C ALA A 178 21.92 -25.86 -42.25
N VAL A 179 23.00 -25.39 -41.62
CA VAL A 179 22.98 -24.87 -40.24
C VAL A 179 22.15 -23.59 -40.13
N GLY A 180 22.26 -22.69 -41.11
CA GLY A 180 21.45 -21.47 -41.17
C GLY A 180 19.94 -21.75 -41.27
N ALA A 181 19.54 -22.73 -42.09
CA ALA A 181 18.14 -23.14 -42.21
C ALA A 181 17.59 -23.76 -40.91
N LEU A 182 18.40 -24.54 -40.19
CA LEU A 182 18.05 -25.10 -38.88
C LEU A 182 17.86 -24.02 -37.81
N ALA A 183 18.74 -23.01 -37.77
CA ALA A 183 18.62 -21.89 -36.85
C ALA A 183 17.36 -21.03 -37.13
N ALA A 184 17.07 -20.75 -38.40
CA ALA A 184 15.86 -20.04 -38.79
C ALA A 184 14.59 -20.83 -38.43
N ALA A 185 14.57 -22.14 -38.63
CA ALA A 185 13.46 -23.00 -38.22
C ALA A 185 13.26 -23.00 -36.70
N LEU A 186 14.34 -23.08 -35.93
CA LEU A 186 14.27 -23.00 -34.46
C LEU A 186 13.74 -21.65 -33.97
N LEU A 187 14.20 -20.54 -34.56
CA LEU A 187 13.69 -19.21 -34.23
C LEU A 187 12.20 -19.10 -34.55
N VAL A 188 11.75 -19.57 -35.72
CA VAL A 188 10.31 -19.59 -36.05
C VAL A 188 9.52 -20.44 -35.06
N THR A 189 10.02 -21.62 -34.67
CA THR A 189 9.34 -22.45 -33.67
C THR A 189 9.29 -21.79 -32.30
N LEU A 190 10.36 -21.09 -31.89
CA LEU A 190 10.42 -20.38 -30.62
C LEU A 190 9.51 -19.15 -30.62
N SER A 191 9.48 -18.40 -31.73
CA SER A 191 8.55 -17.29 -31.92
C SER A 191 7.10 -17.78 -31.88
N LEU A 192 6.80 -18.91 -32.52
CA LEU A 192 5.45 -19.49 -32.51
C LEU A 192 5.03 -19.99 -31.12
N GLN A 193 5.97 -20.51 -30.32
CA GLN A 193 5.73 -20.87 -28.91
C GLN A 193 5.33 -19.67 -28.05
N ILE A 194 5.83 -18.47 -28.36
CA ILE A 194 5.57 -17.25 -27.57
C ILE A 194 4.24 -16.59 -27.99
N VAL A 195 3.93 -16.56 -29.29
CA VAL A 195 2.81 -15.76 -29.82
C VAL A 195 1.52 -16.58 -30.06
N LEU A 196 1.63 -17.85 -30.47
CA LEU A 196 0.48 -18.75 -30.71
C LEU A 196 0.77 -20.19 -30.23
N PRO A 197 0.75 -20.44 -28.91
CA PRO A 197 1.15 -21.73 -28.34
C PRO A 197 0.28 -22.92 -28.79
N ASP A 198 -0.93 -22.68 -29.32
CA ASP A 198 -1.87 -23.72 -29.78
C ASP A 198 -1.64 -24.19 -31.24
N ALA A 199 -0.77 -23.52 -32.01
CA ALA A 199 -0.56 -23.82 -33.43
C ALA A 199 0.41 -25.00 -33.71
N LEU A 200 1.02 -25.60 -32.69
CA LEU A 200 2.00 -26.68 -32.85
C LEU A 200 1.33 -28.07 -32.99
N PRO A 201 1.84 -28.96 -33.86
CA PRO A 201 1.40 -30.35 -33.96
C PRO A 201 1.67 -31.09 -32.63
N GLY A 202 0.72 -31.95 -32.22
CA GLY A 202 0.59 -32.44 -30.84
C GLY A 202 1.83 -33.06 -30.19
N ALA A 203 2.82 -33.54 -30.95
CA ALA A 203 4.06 -34.11 -30.44
C ALA A 203 5.03 -33.09 -29.82
N LEU A 204 4.91 -31.80 -30.15
CA LEU A 204 5.77 -30.72 -29.65
C LEU A 204 5.06 -29.82 -28.63
N ARG A 205 3.83 -30.18 -28.24
CA ARG A 205 3.12 -29.46 -27.18
C ARG A 205 3.70 -29.86 -25.83
N PRO A 206 4.09 -28.91 -24.97
CA PRO A 206 4.42 -29.24 -23.58
C PRO A 206 3.20 -29.91 -22.93
N ALA A 207 3.41 -31.05 -22.28
CA ALA A 207 2.32 -31.79 -21.64
C ALA A 207 1.57 -30.86 -20.66
N PRO A 208 0.23 -30.84 -20.68
CA PRO A 208 -0.54 -30.02 -19.76
C PRO A 208 -0.20 -30.43 -18.34
N ARG A 209 0.53 -29.58 -17.62
CA ARG A 209 0.73 -29.74 -16.18
C ARG A 209 -0.62 -29.48 -15.55
N ILE A 210 -1.32 -30.55 -15.21
CA ILE A 210 -2.47 -30.51 -14.31
C ILE A 210 -1.90 -30.11 -12.95
N GLN A 211 -1.76 -28.80 -12.74
CA GLN A 211 -1.67 -28.27 -11.39
C GLN A 211 -3.06 -28.50 -10.80
N THR A 212 -3.20 -29.57 -10.02
CA THR A 212 -4.23 -29.61 -9.00
C THR A 212 -3.96 -28.41 -8.09
N VAL A 213 -4.54 -27.27 -8.45
CA VAL A 213 -4.80 -26.20 -7.51
C VAL A 213 -5.69 -26.88 -6.49
N GLU A 214 -5.11 -27.28 -5.38
CA GLU A 214 -5.86 -27.52 -4.18
C GLU A 214 -6.49 -26.16 -3.88
N VAL A 215 -7.67 -25.94 -4.44
CA VAL A 215 -8.54 -24.84 -4.07
C VAL A 215 -8.85 -25.15 -2.63
N LYS A 216 -8.00 -24.63 -1.74
CA LYS A 216 -8.33 -24.45 -0.35
C LYS A 216 -9.56 -23.57 -0.41
N THR A 217 -10.70 -24.24 -0.39
CA THR A 217 -12.01 -23.64 -0.39
C THR A 217 -11.90 -22.49 0.61
N PRO A 218 -12.29 -21.26 0.25
CA PRO A 218 -12.31 -20.16 1.20
C PRO A 218 -12.93 -20.73 2.47
N ALA A 219 -12.21 -20.58 3.59
CA ALA A 219 -12.72 -20.99 4.89
C ALA A 219 -14.19 -20.55 4.91
N ALA A 220 -15.09 -21.52 5.11
CA ALA A 220 -16.52 -21.27 5.16
C ALA A 220 -16.74 -19.95 5.91
N PRO A 221 -17.61 -19.04 5.41
CA PRO A 221 -17.80 -17.74 6.03
C PRO A 221 -17.93 -17.98 7.53
N LEU A 222 -17.00 -17.39 8.30
CA LEU A 222 -17.02 -17.45 9.75
C LEU A 222 -18.46 -17.15 10.13
N THR A 223 -19.14 -18.13 10.72
CA THR A 223 -20.53 -18.04 11.16
C THR A 223 -20.68 -16.66 11.79
N ALA A 224 -21.48 -15.76 11.21
CA ALA A 224 -21.57 -14.40 11.72
C ALA A 224 -22.02 -14.52 13.18
N ALA A 225 -21.14 -14.15 14.10
CA ALA A 225 -21.39 -14.33 15.51
C ALA A 225 -22.52 -13.40 15.91
N ALA A 226 -23.39 -13.85 16.82
CA ALA A 226 -24.49 -13.02 17.28
C ALA A 226 -23.93 -11.70 17.83
N GLN A 227 -24.48 -10.57 17.38
CA GLN A 227 -24.12 -9.26 17.94
C GLN A 227 -25.23 -8.79 18.86
N TYR A 228 -24.83 -8.32 20.04
CA TYR A 228 -25.75 -7.88 21.05
C TYR A 228 -25.52 -6.41 21.41
N VAL A 229 -26.61 -5.67 21.65
CA VAL A 229 -26.57 -4.25 22.00
C VAL A 229 -27.52 -3.97 23.16
N ALA A 230 -27.06 -3.21 24.16
CA ALA A 230 -27.88 -2.68 25.24
C ALA A 230 -27.81 -1.15 25.23
N LEU A 231 -28.96 -0.50 25.28
CA LEU A 231 -29.07 0.95 25.48
C LEU A 231 -29.22 1.22 26.97
N LEU A 232 -28.24 1.87 27.60
CA LEU A 232 -28.30 2.17 29.02
C LEU A 232 -28.90 3.57 29.19
N GLN A 233 -30.13 3.60 29.69
CA GLN A 233 -30.94 4.81 29.82
C GLN A 233 -31.09 5.21 31.29
N GLY A 234 -31.23 6.50 31.52
CA GLY A 234 -31.55 7.05 32.84
C GLY A 234 -33.05 7.20 33.05
N GLN A 235 -33.47 7.62 34.25
CA GLN A 235 -34.89 7.87 34.56
C GLN A 235 -35.55 8.89 33.63
N GLY A 236 -34.78 9.80 33.03
CA GLY A 236 -35.27 10.78 32.05
C GLY A 236 -35.42 10.26 30.62
N GLY A 237 -35.20 8.97 30.35
CA GLY A 237 -35.44 8.34 29.04
C GLY A 237 -34.36 8.57 27.97
N GLY A 238 -33.38 9.44 28.20
CA GLY A 238 -32.25 9.65 27.29
C GLY A 238 -31.21 8.53 27.35
N PRO A 239 -30.62 8.11 26.21
CA PRO A 239 -29.53 7.15 26.18
C PRO A 239 -28.23 7.78 26.70
N ALA A 240 -27.71 7.23 27.79
CA ALA A 240 -26.47 7.69 28.39
C ALA A 240 -25.26 6.94 27.82
N PHE A 241 -25.41 5.61 27.65
CA PHE A 241 -24.39 4.73 27.10
C PHE A 241 -24.99 3.70 26.14
N ILE A 242 -24.18 3.25 25.18
CA ILE A 242 -24.46 2.10 24.33
C ILE A 242 -23.42 1.02 24.66
N LEU A 243 -23.88 -0.16 25.01
CA LEU A 243 -23.04 -1.33 25.24
C LEU A 243 -23.21 -2.30 24.07
N THR A 244 -22.11 -2.65 23.41
CA THR A 244 -22.09 -3.68 22.37
C THR A 244 -21.29 -4.87 22.87
N ILE A 245 -21.79 -6.08 22.66
CA ILE A 245 -21.13 -7.34 23.01
C ILE A 245 -21.06 -8.22 21.76
N ASP A 246 -19.85 -8.70 21.47
CA ASP A 246 -19.61 -9.70 20.44
C ASP A 246 -19.91 -11.10 20.99
N GLY A 247 -20.81 -11.85 20.34
CA GLY A 247 -21.28 -13.14 20.83
C GLY A 247 -20.27 -14.29 20.72
N ALA A 248 -19.23 -14.15 19.89
CA ALA A 248 -18.18 -15.16 19.76
C ALA A 248 -17.06 -14.97 20.78
N THR A 249 -16.58 -13.73 20.91
CA THR A 249 -15.44 -13.38 21.76
C THR A 249 -15.85 -12.94 23.16
N LYS A 250 -17.13 -12.56 23.36
CA LYS A 250 -17.64 -11.90 24.58
C LYS A 250 -16.83 -10.66 24.94
N ASN A 251 -16.25 -10.00 23.94
CA ASN A 251 -15.68 -8.67 24.12
C ASN A 251 -16.82 -7.66 24.15
N PHE A 252 -16.74 -6.74 25.09
CA PHE A 252 -17.71 -5.65 25.16
C PHE A 252 -17.04 -4.30 24.92
N THR A 253 -17.80 -3.42 24.30
CA THR A 253 -17.45 -2.01 24.09
C THR A 253 -18.58 -1.14 24.60
N VAL A 254 -18.25 -0.23 25.51
CA VAL A 254 -19.16 0.82 25.98
C VAL A 254 -18.84 2.10 25.25
N ARG A 255 -19.85 2.71 24.63
CA ARG A 255 -19.80 4.06 24.08
C ARG A 255 -20.59 5.02 24.96
N LYS A 256 -19.97 6.13 25.34
CA LYS A 256 -20.65 7.25 26.01
C LYS A 256 -21.41 8.09 24.98
N VAL A 257 -22.64 8.48 25.27
CA VAL A 257 -23.49 9.23 24.32
C VAL A 257 -24.04 10.51 24.95
N GLY A 258 -24.55 10.43 26.17
CA GLY A 258 -25.21 11.55 26.85
C GLY A 258 -24.87 11.69 28.32
N ALA A 259 -23.98 10.86 28.86
CA ALA A 259 -23.56 10.95 30.26
C ALA A 259 -22.47 12.01 30.44
N THR A 260 -22.71 12.98 31.32
CA THR A 260 -21.70 13.97 31.70
C THR A 260 -20.88 13.46 32.90
N PRO A 261 -19.54 13.35 32.78
CA PRO A 261 -18.71 12.94 33.90
C PRO A 261 -18.64 14.02 34.99
N GLU A 262 -18.73 13.61 36.24
CA GLU A 262 -18.56 14.49 37.39
C GLU A 262 -17.09 14.55 37.83
N PRO A 263 -16.53 15.73 38.18
CA PRO A 263 -15.17 15.84 38.67
C PRO A 263 -14.92 14.97 39.91
N GLY A 264 -13.84 14.18 39.90
CA GLY A 264 -13.47 13.30 41.02
C GLY A 264 -14.38 12.06 41.16
N LYS A 265 -15.25 11.80 40.18
CA LYS A 265 -16.09 10.61 40.10
C LYS A 265 -15.75 9.78 38.87
N SER A 266 -16.20 8.54 38.87
CA SER A 266 -15.98 7.61 37.77
C SER A 266 -17.26 6.82 37.53
N PHE A 267 -17.61 6.61 36.27
CA PHE A 267 -18.69 5.68 35.94
C PHE A 267 -18.16 4.25 35.99
N GLU A 268 -18.90 3.35 36.58
CA GLU A 268 -18.56 1.93 36.60
C GLU A 268 -19.68 1.09 36.03
N LEU A 269 -19.33 0.13 35.17
CA LEU A 269 -20.28 -0.79 34.56
C LEU A 269 -20.41 -2.06 35.42
N TRP A 270 -21.64 -2.52 35.58
CA TRP A 270 -21.99 -3.70 36.36
C TRP A 270 -22.80 -4.70 35.55
N LEU A 271 -22.52 -5.98 35.78
CA LEU A 271 -23.31 -7.12 35.34
C LEU A 271 -24.21 -7.58 36.49
N ILE A 272 -25.53 -7.53 36.29
CA ILE A 272 -26.54 -7.94 37.27
C ILE A 272 -27.35 -9.08 36.68
N SER A 273 -27.34 -10.24 37.33
CA SER A 273 -28.12 -11.42 36.95
C SER A 273 -28.58 -12.16 38.20
N ASP A 274 -29.74 -12.82 38.10
CA ASP A 274 -30.28 -13.75 39.09
C ASP A 274 -29.39 -14.98 39.32
N LYS A 275 -28.52 -15.32 38.36
CA LYS A 275 -27.53 -16.39 38.46
C LYS A 275 -26.27 -15.99 39.24
N LEU A 276 -26.12 -14.71 39.55
CA LEU A 276 -24.97 -14.19 40.28
C LEU A 276 -25.39 -13.77 41.70
N PRO A 277 -24.63 -14.13 42.75
CA PRO A 277 -25.01 -13.82 44.13
C PRO A 277 -24.97 -12.32 44.45
N ARG A 278 -24.22 -11.53 43.68
CA ARG A 278 -24.11 -10.08 43.78
C ARG A 278 -23.73 -9.46 42.44
N PRO A 279 -24.00 -8.15 42.22
CA PRO A 279 -23.52 -7.43 41.04
C PRO A 279 -22.01 -7.61 40.85
N ARG A 280 -21.58 -7.80 39.60
CA ARG A 280 -20.17 -7.97 39.24
C ARG A 280 -19.70 -6.74 38.48
N SER A 281 -18.63 -6.12 38.97
CA SER A 281 -17.97 -5.02 38.24
C SER A 281 -17.39 -5.54 36.94
N LEU A 282 -17.68 -4.82 35.86
CA LEU A 282 -17.03 -4.92 34.55
C LEU A 282 -15.99 -3.81 34.36
N GLY A 283 -15.75 -3.02 35.41
CA GLY A 283 -14.73 -1.99 35.47
C GLY A 283 -15.22 -0.58 35.15
N VAL A 284 -14.32 0.36 35.40
CA VAL A 284 -14.53 1.79 35.17
C VAL A 284 -14.58 2.10 33.67
N ILE A 285 -15.59 2.88 33.30
CA ILE A 285 -15.75 3.50 31.98
C ILE A 285 -14.83 4.71 31.93
N GLY A 286 -13.92 4.71 30.95
CA GLY A 286 -12.91 5.76 30.80
C GLY A 286 -13.50 7.12 30.46
N ALA A 287 -12.67 8.16 30.55
CA ALA A 287 -13.07 9.53 30.21
C ALA A 287 -13.36 9.74 28.70
N GLY A 288 -12.79 8.89 27.85
CA GLY A 288 -13.00 8.91 26.41
C GLY A 288 -14.42 8.51 25.98
N GLU A 289 -14.63 8.46 24.67
CA GLU A 289 -15.93 8.09 24.10
C GLU A 289 -16.17 6.58 24.12
N PHE A 290 -15.11 5.77 24.10
CA PHE A 290 -15.18 4.32 24.05
C PHE A 290 -14.36 3.69 25.17
N THR A 291 -14.87 2.58 25.72
CA THR A 291 -14.15 1.70 26.65
C THR A 291 -14.41 0.25 26.27
N ALA A 292 -13.38 -0.50 25.93
CA ALA A 292 -13.49 -1.91 25.58
C ALA A 292 -12.67 -2.79 26.52
N ARG A 293 -13.25 -3.92 26.98
CA ARG A 293 -12.57 -4.88 27.87
C ARG A 293 -13.02 -6.32 27.60
N PRO A 294 -12.12 -7.32 27.73
CA PRO A 294 -12.45 -8.74 27.53
C PRO A 294 -12.91 -9.43 28.83
N LEU A 295 -13.77 -8.80 29.65
CA LEU A 295 -14.13 -9.34 30.98
C LEU A 295 -15.35 -10.27 30.98
N LEU A 296 -16.14 -10.32 29.89
CA LEU A 296 -17.31 -11.19 29.83
C LEU A 296 -16.97 -12.62 29.36
N ALA A 297 -15.74 -12.86 28.87
CA ALA A 297 -15.29 -14.16 28.39
C ALA A 297 -15.40 -15.29 29.43
N SER A 298 -15.30 -14.96 30.71
CA SER A 298 -15.38 -15.90 31.83
C SER A 298 -16.80 -16.26 32.29
N TYR A 299 -17.84 -15.62 31.75
CA TYR A 299 -19.23 -15.88 32.11
C TYR A 299 -19.94 -16.71 31.03
N ASP A 300 -20.92 -17.52 31.44
CA ASP A 300 -21.77 -18.26 30.51
C ASP A 300 -22.61 -17.31 29.63
N SER A 301 -22.90 -17.72 28.40
CA SER A 301 -23.70 -16.92 27.45
C SER A 301 -25.10 -16.63 27.98
N GLU A 302 -25.73 -17.58 28.69
CA GLU A 302 -27.04 -17.37 29.30
C GLU A 302 -27.03 -16.26 30.35
N VAL A 303 -25.95 -16.17 31.15
CA VAL A 303 -25.79 -15.13 32.17
C VAL A 303 -25.60 -13.77 31.50
N VAL A 304 -24.74 -13.69 30.48
CA VAL A 304 -24.47 -12.46 29.72
C VAL A 304 -25.74 -11.95 29.02
N ASN A 305 -26.45 -12.83 28.33
CA ASN A 305 -27.62 -12.47 27.53
C ASN A 305 -28.84 -12.15 28.40
N GLY A 306 -29.01 -12.84 29.52
CA GLY A 306 -30.11 -12.62 30.46
C GLY A 306 -29.88 -11.49 31.47
N ALA A 307 -28.65 -10.95 31.54
CA ALA A 307 -28.29 -9.93 32.51
C ALA A 307 -28.92 -8.56 32.23
N THR A 308 -29.03 -7.79 33.30
CA THR A 308 -29.24 -6.34 33.25
C THR A 308 -27.90 -5.66 33.45
N TYR A 309 -27.54 -4.78 32.53
CA TYR A 309 -26.33 -3.98 32.62
C TYR A 309 -26.68 -2.65 33.26
N ALA A 310 -25.85 -2.21 34.20
CA ALA A 310 -26.11 -1.01 34.96
C ALA A 310 -24.86 -0.17 35.16
N VAL A 311 -25.01 1.15 35.19
CA VAL A 311 -23.92 2.10 35.43
C VAL A 311 -24.21 2.90 36.69
N THR A 312 -23.22 2.95 37.57
CA THR A 312 -23.24 3.73 38.82
C THR A 312 -22.22 4.87 38.74
N VAL A 313 -22.38 5.86 39.62
CA VAL A 313 -21.38 6.93 39.82
C VAL A 313 -20.61 6.58 41.07
N GLU A 314 -19.35 6.22 40.88
CA GLU A 314 -18.44 5.82 41.93
C GLU A 314 -17.44 6.94 42.23
N GLN A 315 -16.70 6.80 43.32
CA GLN A 315 -15.53 7.63 43.58
C GLN A 315 -14.46 7.48 42.47
N ALA A 316 -13.50 8.39 42.42
CA ALA A 316 -12.39 8.31 41.47
C ALA A 316 -11.73 6.91 41.52
N GLY A 317 -11.64 6.25 40.36
CA GLY A 317 -11.08 4.90 40.24
C GLY A 317 -12.09 3.76 40.41
N GLY A 318 -13.37 4.05 40.71
CA GLY A 318 -14.42 3.06 40.84
C GLY A 318 -14.69 2.59 42.28
N SER A 319 -15.46 1.52 42.39
CA SER A 319 -15.80 0.86 43.64
C SER A 319 -14.54 0.24 44.29
N PRO A 320 -14.28 0.52 45.58
CA PRO A 320 -13.08 0.04 46.27
C PRO A 320 -13.14 -1.46 46.61
N ASN A 321 -14.33 -2.05 46.69
CA ASN A 321 -14.55 -3.42 47.15
C ASN A 321 -15.27 -4.30 46.12
N GLY A 322 -15.46 -3.79 44.90
CA GLY A 322 -16.20 -4.48 43.85
C GLY A 322 -17.69 -4.68 44.17
N GLN A 323 -18.26 -3.78 44.98
CA GLN A 323 -19.70 -3.64 45.20
C GLN A 323 -20.13 -2.20 44.89
N PRO A 324 -21.28 -1.98 44.25
CA PRO A 324 -21.77 -0.63 43.98
C PRO A 324 -21.79 0.23 45.25
N THR A 325 -21.16 1.40 45.24
CA THR A 325 -21.25 2.33 46.39
C THR A 325 -22.44 3.26 46.25
N SER A 326 -22.98 3.41 45.04
CA SER A 326 -24.17 4.19 44.74
C SER A 326 -25.23 3.37 44.00
N ALA A 327 -26.46 3.89 43.99
CA ALA A 327 -27.54 3.28 43.22
C ALA A 327 -27.26 3.41 41.71
N PRO A 328 -27.66 2.42 40.88
CA PRO A 328 -27.51 2.53 39.44
C PRO A 328 -28.37 3.67 38.89
N ILE A 329 -27.74 4.54 38.10
CA ILE A 329 -28.40 5.70 37.49
C ILE A 329 -28.76 5.46 36.02
N PHE A 330 -28.07 4.52 35.36
CA PHE A 330 -28.38 4.08 34.02
C PHE A 330 -28.47 2.56 33.99
N SER A 331 -29.44 2.01 33.26
CA SER A 331 -29.56 0.56 33.10
C SER A 331 -30.21 0.18 31.78
N GLY A 332 -29.98 -1.05 31.35
CA GLY A 332 -30.55 -1.60 30.13
C GLY A 332 -30.37 -3.11 30.04
N LYS A 333 -31.22 -3.75 29.25
CA LYS A 333 -31.10 -5.17 28.90
C LYS A 333 -30.45 -5.33 27.55
N LEU A 334 -29.81 -6.47 27.38
CA LEU A 334 -29.18 -6.83 26.14
C LEU A 334 -30.22 -7.25 25.11
N ILE A 335 -30.07 -6.78 23.87
CA ILE A 335 -30.92 -7.11 22.73
C ILE A 335 -30.02 -7.70 21.65
N GLU A 336 -30.43 -8.83 21.08
CA GLU A 336 -29.76 -9.44 19.94
C GLU A 336 -30.10 -8.66 18.66
N THR A 337 -29.09 -8.10 18.00
CA THR A 337 -29.26 -7.28 16.78
C THR A 337 -28.95 -8.04 15.50
N VAL A 338 -28.17 -9.11 15.58
CA VAL A 338 -27.85 -10.00 14.45
C VAL A 338 -27.90 -11.45 14.96
N PRO A 339 -28.82 -12.30 14.47
CA PRO A 339 -28.85 -13.71 14.83
C PRO A 339 -27.62 -14.45 14.27
N PRO A 340 -27.12 -15.50 14.94
CA PRO A 340 -26.03 -16.29 14.41
C PRO A 340 -26.47 -16.99 13.12
N SER A 341 -25.61 -16.99 12.10
CA SER A 341 -25.87 -17.71 10.85
C SER A 341 -26.09 -19.20 11.14
N GLN A 342 -27.30 -19.72 10.92
CA GLN A 342 -27.52 -21.16 11.03
C GLN A 342 -26.77 -21.90 9.90
N PRO A 343 -26.06 -23.01 10.17
CA PRO A 343 -25.43 -23.80 9.13
C PRO A 343 -26.48 -24.31 8.14
N GLN A 344 -26.37 -23.90 6.88
CA GLN A 344 -27.26 -24.34 5.81
C GLN A 344 -27.01 -25.83 5.57
N ALA A 345 -28.00 -26.69 5.86
CA ALA A 345 -27.90 -28.12 5.63
C ALA A 345 -27.65 -28.39 4.13
N PRO A 346 -26.74 -29.31 3.76
CA PRO A 346 -26.43 -29.57 2.36
C PRO A 346 -27.68 -30.11 1.64
N ALA A 347 -28.01 -29.49 0.50
CA ALA A 347 -29.10 -29.91 -0.35
C ALA A 347 -28.90 -31.36 -0.81
N PRO A 348 -29.95 -32.19 -0.85
CA PRO A 348 -29.82 -33.58 -1.28
C PRO A 348 -29.38 -33.62 -2.75
N ALA A 349 -28.23 -34.27 -2.99
CA ALA A 349 -27.71 -34.50 -4.33
C ALA A 349 -28.76 -35.26 -5.17
N LYS A 350 -29.22 -34.65 -6.27
CA LYS A 350 -29.98 -35.36 -7.28
C LYS A 350 -29.05 -36.36 -7.96
N LYS A 351 -29.44 -37.64 -7.92
CA LYS A 351 -28.80 -38.77 -8.61
C LYS A 351 -28.96 -38.67 -10.12
#